data_AF-A0A661YLJ3-F1
#
_entry.id   AF-A0A661YLJ3-F1
#
_cell.length_a   1.000
_cell.length_b   1.000
_cell.length_c   1.000
_cell.angle_alpha   90.00
_cell.angle_beta   90.00
_cell.angle_gamma   90.00
#
_symmetry.space_group_name_H-M   'P 1'
#
loop_
_entity.id
_entity.type
_entity.pdbx_description
1 polymer ?
#
loop_
_entity_poly.entity_id
_entity_poly.type
_entity_poly.pdbx_seq_one_letter_code
_entity_poly.pdbx_strand_id
1 'polypeptide(L)' 'MAYNLRNRNFLKLLDLTPKEVKFLLDLSADLKKAKYAGTEQQKLK' A
#
# COMPACT_ATOMS: atom_id res chain seq x y z
N MET A 1 5.73 6.14 -9.12
CA MET A 1 4.48 6.83 -9.48
C MET A 1 3.51 6.69 -8.33
N ALA A 2 3.03 7.79 -7.77
CA ALA A 2 2.05 7.76 -6.68
C ALA A 2 0.68 7.34 -7.24
N TYR A 3 0.24 6.12 -6.93
CA TYR A 3 -1.14 5.70 -7.17
C TYR A 3 -2.01 6.26 -6.04
N ASN A 4 -3.00 7.08 -6.40
CA ASN A 4 -3.94 7.62 -5.42
C ASN A 4 -5.11 6.66 -5.23
N LEU A 5 -5.07 5.87 -4.16
CA LEU A 5 -6.16 4.97 -3.74
C LEU A 5 -7.07 5.60 -2.67
N ARG A 6 -6.97 6.91 -2.43
CA ARG A 6 -7.76 7.58 -1.40
C ARG A 6 -9.26 7.48 -1.76
N ASN A 7 -10.07 7.12 -0.77
CA ASN A 7 -11.52 6.88 -0.91
C ASN A 7 -11.90 5.73 -1.86
N ARG A 8 -10.97 4.81 -2.15
CA ARG A 8 -11.28 3.59 -2.91
C ARG A 8 -11.65 2.46 -1.96
N ASN A 9 -12.80 1.84 -2.19
CA ASN A 9 -13.26 0.69 -1.39
C ASN A 9 -12.62 -0.61 -1.91
N PHE A 10 -12.03 -1.40 -1.01
CA PHE A 10 -11.53 -2.74 -1.30
C PHE A 10 -12.59 -3.77 -0.89
N LEU A 11 -13.58 -4.01 -1.77
CA LEU A 11 -14.66 -4.98 -1.50
C LEU A 11 -14.30 -6.36 -2.04
N LYS A 12 -13.80 -6.45 -3.27
CA LYS A 12 -13.30 -7.68 -3.89
C LYS A 12 -12.03 -7.39 -4.69
N LEU A 13 -11.20 -8.41 -4.88
CA LEU A 13 -9.97 -8.28 -5.67
C LEU A 13 -10.23 -7.90 -7.14
N LEU A 14 -11.35 -8.37 -7.69
CA LEU A 14 -11.79 -8.08 -9.07
C LEU A 14 -12.11 -6.59 -9.30
N ASP A 15 -12.37 -5.82 -8.24
CA ASP A 15 -12.67 -4.39 -8.31
C ASP A 15 -11.41 -3.52 -8.47
N LEU A 16 -10.23 -4.15 -8.35
CA LEU A 16 -8.93 -3.52 -8.49
C LEU A 16 -8.25 -3.97 -9.78
N THR A 17 -7.56 -3.04 -10.41
CA THR A 17 -6.67 -3.35 -11.52
C THR A 17 -5.41 -4.04 -11.02
N PRO A 18 -4.76 -4.90 -11.84
CA PRO A 18 -3.49 -5.53 -11.47
C PRO A 18 -2.40 -4.54 -11.05
N LYS A 19 -2.43 -3.30 -11.57
CA LYS A 19 -1.48 -2.24 -11.21
C LYS A 19 -1.72 -1.70 -9.80
N GLU A 20 -2.98 -1.51 -9.40
CA GLU A 20 -3.33 -1.07 -8.05
C GLU A 20 -2.97 -2.14 -7.01
N VAL A 21 -3.21 -3.42 -7.33
CA VAL A 21 -2.79 -4.55 -6.49
C VAL A 21 -1.27 -4.57 -6.34
N LYS A 22 -0.53 -4.42 -7.44
CA LYS A 22 0.94 -4.39 -7.40
C LYS A 22 1.45 -3.22 -6.55
N PHE A 23 0.85 -2.04 -6.67
CA PHE A 23 1.18 -0.90 -5.82
C PHE A 23 0.96 -1.19 -4.32
N LEU A 24 -0.15 -1.85 -3.95
CA LEU A 24 -0.41 -2.23 -2.56
C LEU A 24 0.65 -3.23 -2.05
N LEU A 25 1.05 -4.20 -2.86
CA LEU A 25 2.10 -5.17 -2.51
C LEU A 25 3.47 -4.50 -2.32
N ASP A 26 3.84 -3.60 -3.23
CA ASP A 26 5.09 -2.84 -3.14
C ASP A 26 5.11 -1.96 -1.88
N LEU A 27 3.99 -1.27 -1.59
CA LEU A 27 3.83 -0.48 -0.37
C LEU A 27 3.96 -1.34 0.91
N SER A 28 3.32 -2.51 0.95
CA SER A 28 3.46 -3.43 2.08
C SER A 28 4.90 -3.92 2.27
N ALA A 29 5.62 -4.18 1.19
CA ALA A 29 7.02 -4.59 1.25
C ALA A 29 7.91 -3.48 1.83
N ASP A 30 7.70 -2.23 1.42
CA ASP A 30 8.47 -1.08 1.90
C ASP A 30 8.19 -0.77 3.37
N LEU A 31 6.92 -0.86 3.80
CA LEU A 31 6.57 -0.73 5.21
C LEU A 31 7.22 -1.83 6.07
N LYS A 32 7.25 -3.07 5.58
CA LYS A 32 7.92 -4.18 6.26
C LYS A 32 9.42 -3.96 6.38
N LYS A 33 10.07 -3.48 5.31
CA LYS A 33 11.50 -3.13 5.32
C LYS A 33 11.78 -2.00 6.30
N ALA A 34 10.97 -0.94 6.30
CA ALA A 34 11.13 0.19 7.22
C ALA A 34 11.00 -0.24 8.69
N LYS A 35 10.03 -1.12 8.99
CA LYS A 35 9.88 -1.72 10.31
C LYS A 35 11.08 -2.57 10.71
N TYR A 36 11.57 -3.42 9.80
CA TYR A 36 12.75 -4.23 10.05
C TYR A 36 14.01 -3.39 10.27
N ALA A 37 14.15 -2.28 9.56
CA ALA A 37 15.26 -1.33 9.73
C ALA A 37 15.10 -0.39 10.94
N GLY A 38 13.95 -0.40 11.63
CA GLY A 38 13.65 0.51 12.73
C GLY A 38 13.39 1.96 12.31
N THR A 39 13.16 2.22 11.01
CA THR A 39 12.93 3.57 10.44
C THR A 39 11.47 3.77 10.03
N GLU A 40 10.55 3.12 10.73
CA GLU A 40 9.12 3.25 10.46
C GLU A 40 8.61 4.66 10.79
N GLN A 41 7.68 5.15 9.98
CA GLN A 41 7.05 6.45 10.16
C GLN A 41 5.56 6.25 10.40
N GLN A 42 5.03 6.81 11.49
CA GLN A 42 3.60 6.78 11.74
C GLN A 42 2.87 7.74 10.80
N LYS A 43 2.11 7.19 9.86
CA LYS A 43 1.36 7.95 8.83
C LYS A 43 -0.12 8.13 9.15
N LEU A 44 -0.68 7.30 10.02
CA LEU A 44 -2.07 7.39 10.48
C LEU A 44 -2.06 7.77 11.97
N LYS A 45 -2.92 8.72 12.33
CA LYS A 45 -3.20 9.12 13.72
C LYS A 45 -4.53 8.53 14.14
#